data_AF-A0A426XHQ9-F1
#
_entry.id   AF-A0A426XHQ9-F1
#
_cell.length_a   1.000
_cell.length_b   1.000
_cell.length_c   1.000
_cell.angle_alpha   90.00
_cell.angle_beta   90.00
_cell.angle_gamma   90.00
#
_symmetry.space_group_name_H-M   'P 1'
#
loop_
_entity.id
_entity.type
_entity.pdbx_description
1 polymer ?
#
loop_
_entity_poly.entity_id
_entity_poly.type
_entity_poly.pdbx_seq_one_letter_code
_entity_poly.pdbx_strand_id
1 'polypeptide(L)'
;MHRRRLEAARGKRDALARRMRGKGRHAVRSPLQKKVRELQRLVPGGRQLPAAQLFLHTADYIFQLRLKVQVLRALSVLCMP
;
A
#
# COMPACT_ATOMS: atom_id res chain seq x y z
N MET A 1 24.17 25.92 -43.37
CA MET A 1 24.72 25.07 -42.28
C MET A 1 24.10 25.29 -40.87
N HIS A 2 23.07 26.14 -40.68
CA HIS A 2 22.56 26.46 -39.32
C HIS A 2 21.31 25.68 -38.85
N ARG A 3 20.51 25.12 -39.76
CA ARG A 3 19.25 24.42 -39.43
C ARG A 3 19.46 23.07 -38.70
N ARG A 4 20.54 22.34 -39.00
CA ARG A 4 20.88 21.05 -38.36
C ARG A 4 21.28 21.17 -36.88
N ARG A 5 21.82 22.33 -36.46
CA ARG A 5 22.23 22.56 -35.06
C ARG A 5 21.03 22.73 -34.11
N LEU A 6 19.92 23.28 -34.61
CA LEU A 6 18.72 23.51 -33.80
C LEU A 6 17.94 22.21 -33.55
N GLU A 7 17.91 21.29 -34.50
CA GLU A 7 17.26 19.98 -34.33
C GLU A 7 18.00 19.08 -33.33
N ALA A 8 19.33 19.10 -33.36
CA ALA A 8 20.16 18.38 -32.39
C ALA A 8 19.94 18.88 -30.94
N ALA A 9 19.66 20.17 -30.76
CA ALA A 9 19.35 20.76 -29.46
C ALA A 9 17.94 20.37 -28.95
N ARG A 10 16.95 20.23 -29.84
CA ARG A 10 15.61 19.71 -29.50
C ARG A 10 15.65 18.24 -29.05
N GLY A 11 16.31 17.38 -29.81
CA GLY A 11 16.42 15.95 -29.46
C GLY A 11 17.11 15.70 -28.12
N LYS A 12 18.12 16.52 -27.77
CA LYS A 12 18.78 16.47 -26.45
C LYS A 12 17.85 16.88 -25.30
N ARG A 13 17.00 17.89 -25.50
CA ARG A 13 16.01 18.33 -24.48
C ARG A 13 14.94 17.28 -24.25
N ASP A 14 14.45 16.63 -25.31
CA ASP A 14 13.46 15.56 -25.22
C ASP A 14 14.03 14.30 -24.57
N ALA A 15 15.30 13.98 -24.82
CA ALA A 15 16.00 12.88 -24.16
C ALA A 15 16.19 13.14 -22.66
N LEU A 16 16.55 14.37 -22.27
CA LEU A 16 16.68 14.76 -20.87
C LEU A 16 15.31 14.72 -20.15
N ALA A 17 14.26 15.23 -20.78
CA ALA A 17 12.89 15.18 -20.26
C ALA A 17 12.41 13.73 -20.06
N ARG A 18 12.70 12.83 -21.02
CA ARG A 18 12.42 11.39 -20.88
C ARG A 18 13.20 10.75 -19.74
N ARG A 19 14.48 11.11 -19.57
CA ARG A 19 15.32 10.61 -18.46
C ARG A 19 14.84 11.08 -17.09
N MET A 20 14.34 12.31 -17.01
CA MET A 20 13.74 12.86 -15.78
C MET A 20 12.39 12.22 -15.45
N ARG A 21 11.54 11.92 -16.44
CA ARG A 21 10.26 11.20 -16.24
C ARG A 21 10.44 9.76 -15.73
N GLY A 22 11.52 9.09 -16.12
CA GLY A 22 11.82 7.72 -15.66
C GLY A 22 12.32 7.63 -14.22
N LYS A 23 12.84 8.71 -13.66
CA LYS A 23 13.54 8.71 -12.36
C LYS A 23 12.64 8.99 -11.15
N GLY A 24 11.38 9.36 -11.38
CA GLY A 24 10.43 9.75 -10.32
C GLY A 24 9.68 8.61 -9.61
N ARG A 25 9.96 7.33 -9.90
CA ARG A 25 9.11 6.22 -9.41
C ARG A 25 9.59 5.50 -8.15
N HIS A 26 10.75 5.86 -7.61
CA HIS A 26 11.18 5.40 -6.29
C HIS A 26 10.91 6.50 -5.25
N ALA A 27 9.64 6.88 -5.09
CA ALA A 27 9.25 7.56 -3.86
C ALA A 27 9.46 6.57 -2.72
N VAL A 28 10.51 6.80 -1.93
CA VAL A 28 10.80 6.02 -0.72
C VAL A 28 9.58 6.15 0.19
N ARG A 29 8.77 5.09 0.24
CA ARG A 29 7.59 5.06 1.11
C ARG A 29 8.04 5.24 2.54
N SER A 30 7.37 6.13 3.27
CA SER A 30 7.64 6.30 4.69
C SER A 30 7.41 4.99 5.44
N PRO A 31 8.10 4.76 6.56
CA PRO A 31 7.87 3.59 7.42
C PRO A 31 6.38 3.42 7.77
N LEU A 32 5.67 4.52 8.02
CA LEU A 32 4.24 4.52 8.29
C LEU A 32 3.43 3.98 7.10
N GLN A 33 3.73 4.40 5.87
CA GLN A 33 3.05 3.88 4.67
C GLN A 33 3.31 2.39 4.46
N LYS A 34 4.48 1.88 4.85
CA LYS A 34 4.76 0.44 4.83
C LYS A 34 3.87 -0.29 5.83
N LYS A 35 3.71 0.24 7.05
CA LYS A 35 2.83 -0.32 8.08
C LYS A 35 1.35 -0.28 7.71
N VAL A 36 0.87 0.82 7.13
CA VAL A 36 -0.51 0.89 6.61
C VAL A 36 -0.73 -0.15 5.52
N ARG A 37 0.22 -0.33 4.60
CA ARG A 37 0.12 -1.36 3.55
C ARG A 37 0.14 -2.79 4.10
N GLU A 38 0.93 -3.02 5.14
CA GLU A 38 0.95 -4.29 5.87
C GLU A 38 -0.43 -4.58 6.48
N LEU A 39 -1.02 -3.59 7.16
CA LEU A 39 -2.35 -3.69 7.74
C LEU A 39 -3.43 -3.96 6.69
N GLN A 40 -3.41 -3.27 5.55
CA GLN A 40 -4.31 -3.49 4.42
C GLN A 40 -4.26 -4.93 3.86
N ARG A 41 -3.15 -5.64 4.03
CA ARG A 41 -3.00 -7.04 3.60
C ARG A 41 -3.54 -8.02 4.64
N LEU A 42 -3.45 -7.69 5.92
CA LEU A 42 -3.87 -8.54 7.03
C LEU A 42 -5.38 -8.48 7.26
N VAL A 43 -5.98 -7.31 7.05
CA VAL A 43 -7.41 -7.10 7.32
C VAL A 43 -8.25 -7.49 6.10
N PRO A 44 -9.23 -8.41 6.24
CA PRO A 44 -10.14 -8.76 5.15
C PRO A 44 -10.85 -7.54 4.57
N GLY A 45 -10.81 -7.36 3.25
CA GLY A 45 -11.36 -6.17 2.57
C GLY A 45 -10.51 -4.90 2.69
N GLY A 46 -9.42 -4.91 3.46
CA GLY A 46 -8.63 -3.72 3.78
C GLY A 46 -7.86 -3.08 2.62
N ARG A 47 -7.56 -3.82 1.54
CA ARG A 47 -6.77 -3.30 0.39
C ARG A 47 -7.40 -2.11 -0.32
N GLN A 48 -8.72 -1.99 -0.27
CA GLN A 48 -9.48 -0.95 -0.97
C GLN A 48 -9.77 0.25 -0.06
N LEU A 49 -9.47 0.14 1.25
CA LEU A 49 -9.84 1.15 2.24
C LEU A 49 -8.75 2.24 2.37
N PRO A 50 -9.15 3.52 2.41
CA PRO A 50 -8.32 4.61 2.89
C PRO A 50 -7.90 4.39 4.35
N ALA A 51 -6.80 5.00 4.79
CA ALA A 51 -6.21 4.75 6.11
C ALA A 51 -7.19 4.96 7.28
N ALA A 52 -7.99 6.04 7.28
CA ALA A 52 -8.94 6.32 8.35
C ALA A 52 -10.01 5.22 8.49
N GLN A 53 -10.60 4.79 7.36
CA GLN A 53 -11.60 3.72 7.34
C GLN A 53 -10.97 2.36 7.65
N LEU A 54 -9.72 2.13 7.20
CA LEU A 54 -8.98 0.92 7.50
C LEU A 54 -8.82 0.73 9.01
N PHE A 55 -8.52 1.77 9.78
CA PHE A 55 -8.35 1.65 11.22
C PHE A 55 -9.66 1.30 11.95
N LEU A 56 -10.78 1.91 11.56
CA LEU A 56 -12.09 1.56 12.12
C LEU A 56 -12.45 0.11 11.80
N HIS A 57 -12.33 -0.29 10.53
CA HIS A 57 -12.57 -1.67 10.09
C HIS A 57 -11.63 -2.68 10.76
N THR A 58 -10.39 -2.27 11.06
CA THR A 58 -9.43 -3.08 11.83
C THR A 58 -9.91 -3.30 13.25
N ALA A 59 -10.48 -2.29 13.91
CA ALA A 59 -11.00 -2.41 15.27
C ALA A 59 -12.14 -3.45 15.32
N ASP A 60 -13.07 -3.37 14.37
CA ASP A 60 -14.17 -4.33 14.23
C ASP A 60 -13.64 -5.75 13.99
N TYR A 61 -12.65 -5.88 13.10
CA TYR A 61 -12.04 -7.18 12.81
C TYR A 61 -11.33 -7.80 14.03
N ILE A 62 -10.59 -7.00 14.80
CA ILE A 62 -9.97 -7.44 16.06
C ILE A 62 -11.05 -7.92 17.04
N PHE A 63 -12.14 -7.17 17.17
CA PHE A 63 -13.24 -7.52 18.06
C PHE A 63 -13.88 -8.86 17.64
N GLN A 64 -14.20 -9.03 16.35
CA GLN A 64 -14.75 -10.28 15.81
C GLN A 64 -13.82 -11.48 16.03
N LEU A 65 -12.51 -11.31 15.82
CA LEU A 65 -11.53 -12.38 16.07
C LEU A 65 -11.49 -12.77 17.55
N ARG A 66 -11.51 -11.79 18.46
CA ARG A 66 -11.55 -12.06 19.91
C ARG A 66 -12.78 -12.87 20.30
N LEU A 67 -13.95 -12.49 19.79
CA LEU A 67 -15.19 -13.23 20.04
C LEU A 67 -15.11 -14.67 19.50
N LYS A 68 -14.64 -14.85 18.26
CA LYS A 68 -14.46 -16.19 17.68
C LYS A 68 -13.55 -17.08 18.53
N VAL A 69 -12.42 -16.53 18.99
CA VAL A 69 -11.48 -17.26 19.85
C VAL A 69 -12.13 -17.59 21.20
N GLN A 70 -12.88 -16.68 21.80
CA GLN A 70 -13.60 -16.94 23.06
C GLN A 70 -14.61 -18.08 22.91
N VAL A 71 -15.43 -18.05 21.85
CA VAL A 71 -16.39 -19.12 21.56
C VAL A 71 -15.69 -20.46 21.35
N LEU A 72 -14.65 -20.51 20.52
CA LEU A 72 -13.90 -21.74 20.25
C LEU A 72 -13.26 -22.30 21.53
N ARG A 73 -12.74 -21.45 22.42
CA ARG A 73 -12.21 -21.88 23.72
C ARG A 73 -13.29 -22.45 24.62
N ALA A 74 -14.45 -21.79 24.72
CA ALA A 74 -15.57 -22.29 25.49
C ALA A 74 -16.04 -23.65 24.97
N LEU A 75 -16.18 -23.80 23.66
CA LEU A 75 -16.53 -25.08 23.03
C LEU A 75 -15.46 -26.15 23.26
N SER A 76 -14.19 -25.80 23.22
CA SER A 76 -13.11 -26.76 23.52
C SER A 76 -13.21 -27.32 24.94
N VAL A 77 -13.53 -26.48 25.93
CA VAL A 77 -13.74 -26.92 27.32
C VAL A 77 -14.96 -27.84 27.43
N LEU A 78 -16.02 -27.56 26.67
CA LEU A 78 -17.24 -28.36 26.68
C LEU A 78 -17.10 -29.69 25.94
N CYS A 79 -16.33 -29.73 24.85
CA CYS A 79 -16.20 -30.90 23.97
C CYS A 79 -14.99 -31.80 24.27
N MET A 80 -13.99 -31.29 24.99
CA MET A 80 -12.77 -32.01 25.39
C MET A 80 -12.49 -31.70 26.87
N PRO A 81 -13.25 -32.30 27.82
CA PRO A 81 -13.08 -32.05 29.24
C PRO A 81 -11.72 -32.53 29.77
#